data_AF-A0A2V8J0Q8-F1
#
_entry.id   AF-A0A2V8J0Q8-F1
#
_cell.length_a   1.000
_cell.length_b   1.000
_cell.length_c   1.000
_cell.angle_alpha   90.00
_cell.angle_beta   90.00
_cell.angle_gamma   90.00
#
_symmetry.space_group_name_H-M   'P 1'
#
loop_
_entity.id
_entity.type
_entity.pdbx_description
1 polymer ?
#
loop_
_entity_poly.entity_id
_entity_poly.type
_entity_poly.pdbx_seq_one_letter_code
_entity_poly.pdbx_strand_id
1 'polypeptide(L)'
;MSAQGNLPPARRASRTGAAIAAAILAFVVAAVAFAGGWLLGSRHVTQVASSPSGDLVAYILEARCALGRCQSLKIGTATNARVVETLNEQSEESDEIAWAPDGGRVGFLVNGYQLRIFDAHTGANLGALALIEPDKSPSSRIARGVTFSNNGAAVTFDDCPRNHSGCQPGLMAIRPQTR
;
A
#
# COMPACT_ATOMS: atom_id res chain seq x y z
N MET A 1 -42.98 -61.28 44.85
CA MET A 1 -42.12 -60.90 43.71
C MET A 1 -41.92 -59.40 43.75
N SER A 2 -40.78 -58.93 44.27
CA SER A 2 -40.39 -57.52 44.23
C SER A 2 -38.87 -57.46 44.07
N ALA A 3 -38.39 -57.22 42.85
CA ALA A 3 -36.98 -56.99 42.59
C ALA A 3 -36.68 -55.50 42.84
N GLN A 4 -35.96 -55.20 43.92
CA GLN A 4 -35.33 -53.90 44.13
C GLN A 4 -34.22 -53.71 43.10
N GLY A 5 -34.49 -52.93 42.06
CA GLY A 5 -33.48 -52.48 41.11
C GLY A 5 -32.60 -51.40 41.75
N ASN A 6 -31.36 -51.74 42.06
CA ASN A 6 -30.32 -50.78 42.43
C ASN A 6 -29.90 -50.00 41.17
N LEU A 7 -30.23 -48.71 41.10
CA LEU A 7 -29.72 -47.82 40.06
C LEU A 7 -28.28 -47.38 40.41
N PRO A 8 -27.31 -47.46 39.48
CA PRO A 8 -25.96 -46.96 39.72
C PRO A 8 -25.96 -45.43 39.86
N PRO A 9 -25.06 -44.86 40.69
CA PRO A 9 -25.00 -43.41 40.87
C PRO A 9 -24.66 -42.72 39.55
N ALA A 10 -25.38 -41.64 39.24
CA ALA A 10 -25.13 -40.80 38.09
C ALA A 10 -23.67 -40.31 38.10
N ARG A 11 -22.91 -40.60 37.03
CA ARG A 11 -21.55 -40.08 36.85
C ARG A 11 -21.61 -38.55 36.89
N ARG A 12 -21.09 -37.94 37.96
CA ARG A 12 -20.82 -36.50 37.98
C ARG A 12 -19.77 -36.22 36.91
N ALA A 13 -20.20 -35.65 35.78
CA ALA A 13 -19.27 -35.07 34.81
C ALA A 13 -18.37 -34.08 35.55
N SER A 14 -17.05 -34.26 35.44
CA SER A 14 -16.09 -33.45 36.18
C SER A 14 -16.18 -32.00 35.66
N ARG A 15 -16.56 -31.07 36.55
CA ARG A 15 -16.60 -29.63 36.24
C ARG A 15 -15.27 -29.12 35.68
N THR A 16 -14.17 -29.78 36.02
CA THR A 16 -12.82 -29.51 35.51
C THR A 16 -12.66 -29.83 34.03
N GLY A 17 -13.24 -30.92 33.51
CA GLY A 17 -13.16 -31.27 32.09
C GLY A 17 -13.91 -30.27 31.20
N ALA A 18 -15.09 -29.83 31.65
CA ALA A 18 -15.87 -28.81 30.95
C ALA A 18 -15.16 -27.44 30.94
N ALA A 19 -14.49 -27.07 32.03
CA ALA A 19 -13.73 -25.82 32.12
C ALA A 19 -12.50 -25.81 31.20
N ILE A 20 -11.77 -26.93 31.11
CA ILE A 20 -10.61 -27.06 30.21
C ILE A 20 -11.05 -26.98 28.74
N ALA A 21 -12.14 -27.67 28.37
CA ALA A 21 -12.68 -27.61 27.02
C ALA A 21 -13.13 -26.18 26.63
N ALA A 22 -13.76 -25.46 27.56
CA ALA A 22 -14.15 -24.05 27.35
C ALA A 22 -12.93 -23.13 27.19
N ALA A 23 -11.87 -23.33 27.97
CA ALA A 23 -10.64 -22.55 27.85
C ALA A 23 -9.92 -22.79 26.51
N ILE A 24 -9.86 -24.05 26.05
CA ILE A 24 -9.29 -24.39 24.74
C ILE A 24 -10.12 -23.74 23.62
N LEU A 25 -11.45 -23.83 23.69
CA LEU A 25 -12.33 -23.21 22.70
C LEU A 25 -12.14 -21.69 22.66
N ALA A 26 -12.08 -21.03 23.83
CA ALA A 26 -11.84 -19.60 23.93
C ALA A 26 -10.47 -19.20 23.34
N PHE A 27 -9.42 -20.00 23.59
CA PHE A 27 -8.11 -19.77 23.02
C PHE A 27 -8.12 -19.93 21.50
N VAL A 28 -8.77 -20.96 20.96
CA VAL A 28 -8.88 -21.16 19.51
C VAL A 28 -9.65 -20.01 18.86
N VAL A 29 -10.78 -19.58 19.45
CA VAL A 29 -11.54 -18.43 18.95
C VAL A 29 -10.70 -17.16 18.99
N ALA A 30 -9.97 -16.91 20.08
CA ALA A 30 -9.08 -15.76 20.19
C ALA A 30 -7.93 -15.81 19.18
N ALA A 31 -7.32 -16.98 18.96
CA ALA A 31 -6.27 -17.18 17.98
C ALA A 31 -6.77 -16.99 16.55
N VAL A 32 -7.97 -17.48 16.23
CA VAL A 32 -8.61 -17.28 14.91
C VAL A 32 -9.02 -15.82 14.72
N ALA A 33 -9.56 -15.16 15.74
CA ALA A 33 -9.89 -13.73 15.66
C ALA A 33 -8.64 -12.85 15.53
N PHE A 34 -7.57 -13.18 16.26
CA PHE A 34 -6.28 -12.53 16.16
C PHE A 34 -5.66 -12.76 14.79
N ALA A 35 -5.60 -14.02 14.31
CA ALA A 35 -5.11 -14.36 12.98
C ALA A 35 -5.95 -13.71 11.89
N GLY A 36 -7.28 -13.67 12.04
CA GLY A 36 -8.21 -12.99 11.15
C GLY A 36 -7.96 -11.48 11.10
N GLY A 37 -7.82 -10.82 12.26
CA GLY A 37 -7.48 -9.40 12.33
C GLY A 37 -6.07 -9.08 11.81
N TRP A 38 -5.13 -10.01 11.94
CA TRP A 38 -3.76 -9.87 11.45
C TRP A 38 -3.69 -10.09 9.92
N LEU A 39 -4.44 -11.05 9.39
CA LEU A 39 -4.57 -11.34 7.96
C LEU A 39 -5.43 -10.31 7.22
N LEU A 40 -6.43 -9.74 7.90
CA LEU A 40 -7.16 -8.53 7.47
C LEU A 40 -6.36 -7.26 7.76
N GLY A 41 -5.04 -7.37 7.92
CA GLY A 41 -4.10 -6.29 8.18
C GLY A 41 -4.53 -5.03 7.44
N SER A 42 -4.95 -4.05 8.23
CA SER A 42 -5.73 -2.90 7.79
C SER A 42 -4.98 -2.21 6.65
N ARG A 43 -5.50 -2.38 5.43
CA ARG A 43 -5.00 -1.68 4.26
C ARG A 43 -5.46 -0.24 4.36
N HIS A 44 -4.52 0.68 4.39
CA HIS A 44 -4.82 2.09 4.45
C HIS A 44 -4.50 2.71 3.09
N VAL A 45 -5.50 3.34 2.48
CA VAL A 45 -5.27 4.22 1.33
C VAL A 45 -4.59 5.47 1.89
N THR A 46 -3.32 5.68 1.55
CA THR A 46 -2.58 6.88 1.96
C THR A 46 -2.90 8.03 1.02
N GLN A 47 -3.07 7.73 -0.27
CA GLN A 47 -3.36 8.73 -1.28
C GLN A 47 -4.20 8.16 -2.42
N VAL A 48 -5.02 9.04 -3.00
CA VAL A 48 -5.83 8.76 -4.19
C VAL A 48 -5.78 9.96 -5.12
N ALA A 49 -5.68 9.72 -6.42
CA ALA A 49 -5.75 10.76 -7.44
C ALA A 49 -6.54 10.28 -8.65
N SER A 50 -7.55 11.05 -9.06
CA SER A 50 -8.32 10.79 -10.26
C SER A 50 -7.56 11.25 -11.50
N SER A 51 -7.66 10.47 -12.57
CA SER A 51 -7.20 10.87 -13.90
C SER A 51 -7.95 12.13 -14.39
N PRO A 52 -7.31 12.98 -15.21
CA PRO A 52 -7.97 14.14 -15.81
C PRO A 52 -9.19 13.80 -16.67
N SER A 53 -9.17 12.62 -17.31
CA SER A 53 -10.27 12.07 -18.10
C SER A 53 -11.44 11.54 -17.25
N GLY A 54 -11.21 11.27 -15.95
CA GLY A 54 -12.24 10.85 -14.99
C GLY A 54 -12.60 9.36 -15.06
N ASP A 55 -11.95 8.57 -15.90
CA ASP A 55 -12.20 7.15 -16.11
C ASP A 55 -11.33 6.24 -15.22
N LEU A 56 -10.12 6.71 -14.90
CA LEU A 56 -9.16 6.01 -14.06
C LEU A 56 -8.85 6.73 -12.76
N VAL A 57 -8.42 5.97 -11.77
CA VAL A 57 -7.99 6.42 -10.45
C VAL A 57 -6.71 5.67 -10.07
N ALA A 58 -5.76 6.40 -9.50
CA ALA A 58 -4.52 5.87 -8.96
C ALA A 58 -4.58 5.90 -7.43
N TYR A 59 -4.00 4.86 -6.82
CA TYR A 59 -4.01 4.66 -5.37
C TYR A 59 -2.62 4.30 -4.88
N ILE A 60 -2.28 4.82 -3.71
CA ILE A 60 -1.17 4.32 -2.89
C ILE A 60 -1.80 3.62 -1.69
N LEU A 61 -1.52 2.32 -1.57
CA LEU A 61 -2.07 1.48 -0.51
C LEU A 61 -0.95 1.02 0.39
N GLU A 62 -1.00 1.39 1.65
CA GLU A 62 -0.11 0.86 2.67
C GLU A 62 -0.72 -0.41 3.29
N ALA A 63 0.10 -1.44 3.41
CA ALA A 63 -0.25 -2.69 4.08
C ALA A 63 0.93 -3.20 4.91
N ARG A 64 0.64 -4.12 5.85
CA ARG A 64 1.70 -4.85 6.55
C ARG A 64 2.26 -5.95 5.65
N CYS A 65 3.58 -6.09 5.65
CA CYS A 65 4.32 -7.15 5.00
C CYS A 65 5.33 -7.77 5.96
N ALA A 66 6.00 -8.86 5.55
CA ALA A 66 6.90 -9.62 6.41
C ALA A 66 8.02 -8.78 7.04
N LEU A 67 8.46 -7.72 6.35
CA LEU A 67 9.56 -6.84 6.76
C LEU A 67 9.08 -5.50 7.37
N GLY A 68 7.78 -5.27 7.54
CA GLY A 68 7.25 -4.02 8.11
C GLY A 68 6.04 -3.48 7.36
N ARG A 69 6.13 -2.23 6.89
CA ARG A 69 5.13 -1.58 6.03
C ARG A 69 5.60 -1.69 4.58
N CYS A 70 4.69 -2.08 3.70
CA CYS A 70 4.90 -2.09 2.28
C CYS A 70 3.79 -1.27 1.62
N GLN A 71 4.10 -0.65 0.51
CA GLN A 71 3.13 0.08 -0.28
C GLN A 71 2.88 -0.61 -1.62
N SER A 72 1.62 -0.65 -2.03
CA SER A 72 1.23 -1.12 -3.35
C SER A 72 0.71 0.06 -4.15
N LEU A 73 1.31 0.29 -5.32
CA LEU A 73 0.87 1.29 -6.29
C LEU A 73 -0.17 0.63 -7.18
N LYS A 74 -1.36 1.24 -7.27
CA LYS A 74 -2.46 0.70 -8.08
C LYS A 74 -3.04 1.73 -9.04
N ILE A 75 -3.54 1.23 -10.16
CA ILE A 75 -4.24 2.01 -11.18
C ILE A 75 -5.47 1.21 -11.62
N GLY A 76 -6.59 1.88 -11.85
CA GLY A 76 -7.76 1.29 -12.49
C GLY A 76 -9.01 2.09 -12.20
N THR A 77 -10.16 1.45 -12.21
CA THR A 77 -11.43 2.09 -11.82
C THR A 77 -11.61 2.04 -10.31
N ALA A 78 -12.62 2.76 -9.80
CA ALA A 78 -12.98 2.72 -8.38
C ALA A 78 -13.34 1.32 -7.87
N THR A 79 -13.80 0.43 -8.75
CA THR A 79 -14.22 -0.94 -8.41
C THR A 79 -13.18 -1.99 -8.77
N ASN A 80 -12.28 -1.70 -9.72
CA ASN A 80 -11.29 -2.64 -10.21
C ASN A 80 -9.96 -1.94 -10.49
N ALA A 81 -9.04 -2.03 -9.52
CA ALA A 81 -7.69 -1.50 -9.62
C ALA A 81 -6.65 -2.63 -9.57
N ARG A 82 -5.74 -2.64 -10.55
CA ARG A 82 -4.61 -3.57 -10.62
C ARG A 82 -3.39 -2.99 -9.91
N VAL A 83 -2.57 -3.87 -9.33
CA VAL A 83 -1.25 -3.49 -8.81
C VAL A 83 -0.30 -3.32 -9.98
N VAL A 84 0.33 -2.16 -10.07
CA VAL A 84 1.40 -1.92 -11.05
C VAL A 84 2.78 -2.13 -10.46
N GLU A 85 2.94 -1.90 -9.16
CA GLU A 85 4.19 -2.12 -8.45
C GLU A 85 3.95 -2.32 -6.94
N THR A 86 4.83 -3.11 -6.31
CA THR A 86 4.85 -3.26 -4.85
C THR A 86 6.20 -2.82 -4.32
N LEU A 87 6.19 -1.76 -3.51
CA LEU A 87 7.33 -1.21 -2.78
C LEU A 87 7.53 -2.06 -1.53
N ASN A 88 8.49 -2.98 -1.59
CA ASN A 88 8.75 -3.99 -0.56
C ASN A 88 10.00 -3.71 0.27
N GLU A 89 10.84 -2.79 -0.16
CA GLU A 89 12.03 -2.41 0.59
C GLU A 89 11.62 -1.51 1.77
N GLN A 90 12.21 -1.72 2.94
CA GLN A 90 11.81 -1.08 4.20
C GLN A 90 11.85 0.46 4.17
N SER A 91 12.53 1.05 3.19
CA SER A 91 12.67 2.50 3.01
C SER A 91 11.98 3.03 1.76
N GLU A 92 11.32 2.19 0.97
CA GLU A 92 10.59 2.64 -0.22
C GLU A 92 9.17 3.07 0.15
N GLU A 93 8.90 4.37 0.01
CA GLU A 93 7.58 4.97 0.19
C GLU A 93 7.25 5.90 -0.96
N SER A 94 5.97 6.00 -1.31
CA SER A 94 5.43 6.92 -2.29
C SER A 94 4.47 7.88 -1.59
N ASP A 95 4.71 9.17 -1.80
CA ASP A 95 3.97 10.25 -1.11
C ASP A 95 3.21 11.16 -2.08
N GLU A 96 3.38 10.97 -3.39
CA GLU A 96 2.72 11.78 -4.40
C GLU A 96 2.33 10.97 -5.64
N ILE A 97 1.18 11.33 -6.21
CA ILE A 97 0.68 10.79 -7.48
C ILE A 97 0.51 11.97 -8.44
N ALA A 98 1.13 11.89 -9.62
CA ALA A 98 1.05 12.90 -10.67
C ALA A 98 0.46 12.28 -11.94
N TRP A 99 -0.64 12.82 -12.44
CA TRP A 99 -1.22 12.39 -13.71
C TRP A 99 -0.68 13.24 -14.87
N ALA A 100 -0.42 12.59 -16.00
CA ALA A 100 -0.22 13.32 -17.24
C ALA A 100 -1.55 13.93 -17.70
N PRO A 101 -1.54 15.12 -18.34
CA PRO A 101 -2.77 15.79 -18.78
C PRO A 101 -3.59 14.99 -19.80
N ASP A 102 -2.93 14.10 -20.54
CA ASP A 102 -3.54 13.17 -21.48
C ASP A 102 -4.30 12.01 -20.80
N GLY A 103 -4.17 11.81 -19.49
CA GLY A 103 -4.73 10.68 -18.73
C GLY A 103 -4.11 9.32 -19.07
N GLY A 104 -3.22 9.25 -20.07
CA GLY A 104 -2.60 8.02 -20.54
C GLY A 104 -1.45 7.55 -19.67
N ARG A 105 -0.88 8.43 -18.86
CA ARG A 105 0.25 8.14 -17.97
C ARG A 105 0.02 8.66 -16.57
N VAL A 106 0.60 7.94 -15.60
CA VAL A 106 0.64 8.34 -14.21
C VAL A 106 2.03 8.10 -13.65
N GLY A 107 2.51 9.04 -12.85
CA GLY A 107 3.75 8.97 -12.11
C GLY A 107 3.47 8.81 -10.61
N PHE A 108 4.24 7.95 -9.96
CA PHE A 108 4.30 7.83 -8.50
C PHE A 108 5.66 8.33 -8.03
N LEU A 109 5.68 9.30 -7.12
CA LEU A 109 6.91 9.85 -6.57
C LEU A 109 7.38 9.00 -5.38
N VAL A 110 8.39 8.18 -5.63
CA VAL A 110 8.99 7.26 -4.66
C VAL A 110 10.20 7.93 -3.98
N ASN A 111 10.25 7.80 -2.65
CA ASN A 111 11.24 8.33 -1.71
C ASN A 111 11.43 9.85 -1.74
N GLY A 112 10.50 10.54 -2.40
CA GLY A 112 10.56 11.96 -2.68
C GLY A 112 11.60 12.34 -3.74
N TYR A 113 12.24 11.43 -4.48
CA TYR A 113 13.26 11.82 -5.46
C TYR A 113 13.17 11.10 -6.81
N GLN A 114 12.45 9.98 -6.87
CA GLN A 114 12.32 9.18 -8.09
C GLN A 114 10.86 9.12 -8.53
N LEU A 115 10.57 9.61 -9.74
CA LEU A 115 9.25 9.49 -10.34
C LEU A 115 9.19 8.20 -11.20
N ARG A 116 8.42 7.21 -10.76
CA ARG A 116 8.16 5.98 -11.53
C ARG A 116 6.91 6.17 -12.38
N ILE A 117 7.02 5.97 -13.69
CA ILE A 117 5.98 6.31 -14.67
C ILE A 117 5.38 5.03 -15.23
N PHE A 118 4.05 4.99 -15.28
CA PHE A 118 3.27 3.86 -15.78
C PHE A 118 2.28 4.29 -16.85
N ASP A 119 2.02 3.38 -17.78
CA ASP A 119 0.87 3.48 -18.68
C ASP A 119 -0.42 3.22 -17.89
N ALA A 120 -1.35 4.17 -17.92
CA ALA A 120 -2.54 4.13 -17.08
C ALA A 120 -3.53 3.03 -17.50
N HIS A 121 -3.55 2.65 -18.77
CA HIS A 121 -4.52 1.70 -19.31
C HIS A 121 -4.05 0.25 -19.15
N THR A 122 -2.78 -0.01 -19.47
CA THR A 122 -2.17 -1.34 -19.45
C THR A 122 -1.45 -1.64 -18.14
N GLY A 123 -0.89 -0.61 -17.49
CA GLY A 123 -0.10 -0.74 -16.26
C GLY A 123 1.35 -1.10 -16.54
N ALA A 124 1.77 -1.00 -17.81
CA ALA A 124 3.14 -1.19 -18.20
C ALA A 124 4.03 -0.13 -17.52
N ASN A 125 5.17 -0.55 -17.00
CA ASN A 125 6.20 0.36 -16.52
C ASN A 125 6.86 1.03 -17.74
N LEU A 126 6.78 2.37 -17.79
CA LEU A 126 7.33 3.20 -18.86
C LEU A 126 8.73 3.74 -18.52
N GLY A 127 9.19 3.54 -17.29
CA GLY A 127 10.50 3.94 -16.80
C GLY A 127 10.44 4.70 -15.49
N ALA A 128 11.62 5.06 -14.99
CA ALA A 128 11.78 5.88 -13.80
C ALA A 128 12.67 7.09 -14.11
N LEU A 129 12.38 8.21 -13.47
CA LEU A 129 13.11 9.47 -13.60
C LEU A 129 13.62 9.91 -12.23
N ALA A 130 14.94 10.01 -12.07
CA ALA A 130 15.54 10.59 -10.89
C ALA A 130 15.41 12.13 -10.97
N LEU A 131 14.37 12.68 -10.33
CA LEU A 131 14.15 14.13 -10.30
C LEU A 131 15.23 14.84 -9.49
N ILE A 132 15.66 14.17 -8.41
CA ILE A 132 16.74 14.61 -7.52
C ILE A 132 17.68 13.41 -7.33
N GLU A 133 18.99 13.66 -7.40
CA GLU A 133 19.98 12.64 -7.08
C GLU A 133 20.09 12.49 -5.56
N PRO A 134 19.84 11.30 -4.99
CA PRO A 134 19.87 11.11 -3.54
C PRO A 134 21.31 11.17 -3.01
N ASP A 135 21.54 12.02 -2.01
CA ASP A 135 22.85 12.17 -1.36
C ASP A 135 23.07 11.15 -0.24
N LYS A 136 21.99 10.72 0.42
CA LYS A 136 21.97 9.72 1.50
C LYS A 136 20.60 9.05 1.56
N SER A 137 20.45 8.04 2.41
CA SER A 137 19.15 7.42 2.72
C SER A 137 18.71 7.75 4.15
N PRO A 138 17.59 8.47 4.36
CA PRO A 138 16.74 9.11 3.35
C PRO A 138 17.38 10.39 2.78
N SER A 139 17.08 10.72 1.52
CA SER A 139 17.65 11.88 0.81
C SER A 139 17.44 13.18 1.58
N SER A 140 18.44 14.06 1.65
CA SER A 140 18.30 15.37 2.29
C SER A 140 17.36 16.31 1.53
N ARG A 141 17.05 16.00 0.28
CA ARG A 141 16.17 16.80 -0.59
C ARG A 141 15.07 15.94 -1.21
N ILE A 142 13.92 16.55 -1.45
CA ILE A 142 12.73 15.90 -2.01
C ILE A 142 12.05 16.80 -3.03
N ALA A 143 11.54 16.19 -4.09
CA ALA A 143 10.62 16.78 -5.03
C ALA A 143 9.23 16.87 -4.39
N ARG A 144 8.50 17.93 -4.71
CA ARG A 144 7.10 18.13 -4.34
C ARG A 144 6.34 18.77 -5.49
N GLY A 145 5.03 18.56 -5.55
CA GLY A 145 4.17 19.23 -6.52
C GLY A 145 4.51 18.83 -7.96
N VAL A 146 4.83 17.56 -8.15
CA VAL A 146 5.24 17.03 -9.44
C VAL A 146 4.09 17.16 -10.41
N THR A 147 4.30 17.89 -11.50
CA THR A 147 3.30 18.16 -12.52
C THR A 147 3.87 17.85 -13.90
N PHE A 148 3.14 17.08 -14.69
CA PHE A 148 3.48 16.85 -16.09
C PHE A 148 3.19 18.11 -16.92
N SER A 149 4.07 18.41 -17.87
CA SER A 149 3.82 19.44 -18.87
C SER A 149 2.58 19.10 -19.72
N ASN A 150 1.96 20.10 -20.34
CA ASN A 150 0.76 19.90 -21.17
C ASN A 150 0.94 18.90 -22.32
N ASN A 151 2.15 18.80 -22.88
CA ASN A 151 2.50 17.80 -23.90
C ASN A 151 3.02 16.48 -23.30
N GLY A 152 3.12 16.38 -21.97
CA GLY A 152 3.63 15.24 -21.22
C GLY A 152 5.07 14.84 -21.57
N ALA A 153 5.86 15.75 -22.12
CA ALA A 153 7.27 15.52 -22.47
C ALA A 153 8.25 15.95 -21.37
N ALA A 154 7.77 16.61 -20.32
CA ALA A 154 8.56 17.05 -19.18
C ALA A 154 7.72 17.02 -17.90
N VAL A 155 8.39 17.12 -16.76
CA VAL A 155 7.78 17.32 -15.46
C VAL A 155 8.42 18.52 -14.76
N THR A 156 7.60 19.34 -14.13
CA THR A 156 8.01 20.39 -13.20
C THR A 156 7.79 19.91 -11.77
N PHE A 157 8.63 20.35 -10.85
CA PHE A 157 8.54 20.01 -9.43
C PHE A 157 9.27 21.05 -8.60
N ASP A 158 9.02 21.09 -7.30
CA ASP A 158 9.81 21.88 -6.36
C ASP A 158 10.85 20.97 -5.68
N ASP A 159 12.13 21.26 -5.87
CA ASP A 159 13.23 20.66 -5.12
C ASP A 159 13.35 21.35 -3.75
N CYS A 160 12.88 20.66 -2.71
CA CYS A 160 12.84 21.15 -1.35
C CYS A 160 13.85 20.42 -0.45
N PRO A 161 14.57 21.13 0.44
CA PRO A 161 15.23 20.47 1.56
C PRO A 161 14.21 19.70 2.43
N ARG A 162 14.55 18.49 2.86
CA ARG A 162 13.71 17.69 3.75
C ARG A 162 13.60 18.41 5.10
N ASN A 163 12.38 18.76 5.50
CA ASN A 163 12.04 19.41 6.77
C ASN A 163 12.54 20.86 6.96
N HIS A 164 12.97 21.53 5.90
CA HIS A 164 13.32 22.96 5.94
C HIS A 164 12.65 23.73 4.80
N SER A 165 12.59 25.05 4.93
CA SER A 165 12.17 25.95 3.85
C SER A 165 13.29 26.14 2.81
N GLY A 166 12.96 26.75 1.67
CA GLY A 166 13.93 27.05 0.61
C GLY A 166 13.84 26.09 -0.58
N CYS A 167 12.62 25.80 -1.04
CA CYS A 167 12.42 25.04 -2.26
C CYS A 167 12.90 25.83 -3.49
N GLN A 168 13.41 25.10 -4.48
CA GLN A 168 13.83 25.63 -5.77
C GLN A 168 13.01 24.96 -6.87
N PRO A 169 12.56 25.70 -7.90
CA PRO A 169 11.85 25.09 -9.00
C PRO A 169 12.79 24.19 -9.81
N GLY A 170 12.29 23.02 -10.19
CA GLY A 170 12.93 22.01 -11.02
C GLY A 170 12.10 21.71 -12.26
N LEU A 171 12.80 21.34 -13.34
CA LEU A 171 12.20 20.88 -14.59
C LEU A 171 13.05 19.72 -15.11
N MET A 172 12.41 18.63 -15.50
CA MET A 172 13.11 17.50 -16.10
C MET A 172 12.36 16.96 -17.31
N ALA A 173 13.09 16.74 -18.41
CA ALA A 173 12.54 16.16 -19.63
C ALA A 173 12.36 14.64 -19.48
N ILE A 174 11.21 14.14 -19.92
CA ILE A 174 10.93 12.71 -20.03
C ILE A 174 11.48 12.27 -21.38
N ARG A 175 12.68 11.69 -21.38
CA ARG A 175 13.26 11.14 -22.60
C ARG A 175 12.58 9.81 -22.93
N PRO A 176 12.08 9.62 -24.16
CA PRO A 176 11.66 8.30 -24.60
C PRO A 176 12.85 7.35 -24.48
N GLN A 177 12.69 6.23 -23.78
CA GLN A 177 13.68 5.17 -23.85
C GLN A 177 13.61 4.56 -25.25
N THR A 178 14.45 5.04 -26.17
CA THR A 178 14.70 4.33 -27.43
C THR A 178 15.35 3.01 -27.07
N ARG A 179 14.63 1.90 -27.33
CA ARG A 179 15.17 0.54 -27.25
C ARG A 179 16.37 0.38 -28.18
#